data_AF-A0A954IE98-F1
#
_entry.id   AF-A0A954IE98-F1
#
_cell.length_a   1.000
_cell.length_b   1.000
_cell.length_c   1.000
_cell.angle_alpha   90.00
_cell.angle_beta   90.00
_cell.angle_gamma   90.00
#
_symmetry.space_group_name_H-M   'P 1'
#
loop_
_entity.id
_entity.type
_entity.pdbx_description
1 polymer ?
#
loop_
_entity_poly.entity_id
_entity_poly.type
_entity_poly.pdbx_seq_one_letter_code
_entity_poly.pdbx_strand_id
1 'polypeptide(L)'
;GVPTIECVDNDEQQRRESGLLALQIHVGPPMIVQFRNIRLKKTPAPKKVALIAGRPSHGYGAHEHKAGCMLHSDALNHAGIGVEASVYTNGWPEDDSVLDSADAIVIYCDGGGGHPFNSKLDRLDSVLKKGVGLVCIHYGVEVPKGPSGDAFLRWTGGYFETDWSVNPHWVGDFTDLPQHEITTGVKSFSINDEWYYHMRFAEDGPVESILADLPPSNTLVRDNGELARPDGPHSNNEAVRKAVLVDKEPQTVAWARTRRDGGRGFGFTGGHFHWNWGNRQFRTLVLNAIVWTAHGQVPAGGMPSKTLTVEDLQANQDEKVPDDFNPERIQSMLSDWNQ
;
A
#
# COMPACT_ATOMS: atom_id res chain seq x y z
N GLY A 1 -39.49 1.29 21.53
CA GLY A 1 -39.83 2.67 21.13
C GLY A 1 -39.66 2.75 19.63
N VAL A 2 -40.58 3.41 18.93
CA VAL A 2 -40.47 3.61 17.48
C VAL A 2 -39.38 4.67 17.23
N PRO A 3 -38.37 4.41 16.38
CA PRO A 3 -37.44 5.45 15.93
C PRO A 3 -38.22 6.54 15.21
N THR A 4 -38.26 7.75 15.77
CA THR A 4 -39.02 8.88 15.20
C THR A 4 -38.20 9.72 14.25
N ILE A 5 -36.87 9.69 14.37
CA ILE A 5 -35.93 10.44 13.53
C ILE A 5 -34.52 9.83 13.62
N GLU A 6 -33.81 9.74 12.50
CA GLU A 6 -32.37 9.54 12.42
C GLU A 6 -31.81 10.73 11.63
N CYS A 7 -30.79 11.39 12.17
CA CYS A 7 -30.17 12.57 11.58
C CYS A 7 -28.66 12.35 11.54
N VAL A 8 -28.06 12.52 10.36
CA VAL A 8 -26.61 12.52 10.16
C VAL A 8 -26.23 13.89 9.62
N ASP A 9 -25.40 14.62 10.36
CA ASP A 9 -24.91 15.94 9.96
C ASP A 9 -23.77 15.79 8.95
N ASN A 10 -24.12 15.90 7.67
CA ASN A 10 -23.17 15.84 6.55
C ASN A 10 -22.68 17.25 6.12
N ASP A 11 -22.96 18.31 6.87
CA ASP A 11 -22.58 19.67 6.48
C ASP A 11 -21.07 19.91 6.65
N GLU A 12 -20.33 20.05 5.55
CA GLU A 12 -18.88 20.21 5.61
C GLU A 12 -18.41 21.58 6.11
N GLN A 13 -19.24 22.62 6.05
CA GLN A 13 -18.87 23.99 6.43
C GLN A 13 -19.26 24.35 7.86
N GLN A 14 -20.39 23.83 8.33
CA GLN A 14 -20.99 24.22 9.61
C GLN A 14 -21.02 23.11 10.64
N ARG A 15 -20.68 21.85 10.28
CA ARG A 15 -20.60 20.76 11.27
C ARG A 15 -19.64 21.14 12.39
N ARG A 16 -20.00 20.75 13.61
CA ARG A 16 -19.18 21.00 14.80
C ARG A 16 -18.84 19.69 15.49
N GLU A 17 -17.56 19.51 15.79
CA GLU A 17 -17.08 18.33 16.54
C GLU A 17 -17.48 18.35 18.02
N SER A 18 -17.87 19.52 18.54
CA SER A 18 -18.38 19.68 19.90
C SER A 18 -19.41 20.79 19.99
N GLY A 19 -20.37 20.65 20.91
CA GLY A 19 -21.44 21.61 21.10
C GLY A 19 -22.61 21.08 21.91
N LEU A 20 -23.69 21.87 21.95
CA LEU A 20 -24.95 21.50 22.56
C LEU A 20 -25.90 20.95 21.49
N LEU A 21 -26.58 19.84 21.79
CA LEU A 21 -27.70 19.37 20.98
C LEU A 21 -28.97 20.13 21.38
N ALA A 22 -29.46 20.98 20.47
CA ALA A 22 -30.74 21.66 20.63
C ALA A 22 -31.82 20.92 19.83
N LEU A 23 -32.96 20.64 20.46
CA LEU A 23 -34.12 20.04 19.81
C LEU A 23 -35.19 21.11 19.63
N GLN A 24 -35.50 21.46 18.39
CA GLN A 24 -36.49 22.48 18.05
C GLN A 24 -37.63 21.88 17.22
N ILE A 25 -38.87 22.26 17.52
CA ILE A 25 -40.07 21.93 16.74
C ILE A 25 -40.49 23.18 15.97
N HIS A 26 -40.70 23.04 14.66
CA HIS A 26 -40.98 24.19 13.80
C HIS A 26 -42.46 24.49 13.54
N VAL A 27 -43.40 23.55 13.75
CA VAL A 27 -44.83 23.79 13.41
C VAL A 27 -45.79 22.89 14.21
N GLY A 28 -46.92 23.44 14.71
CA GLY A 28 -48.07 22.68 15.22
C GLY A 28 -48.94 23.42 16.24
N PRO A 29 -50.19 22.96 16.49
CA PRO A 29 -51.01 23.43 17.62
C PRO A 29 -50.33 23.19 18.98
N PRO A 30 -50.75 23.87 20.06
CA PRO A 30 -50.19 23.66 21.39
C PRO A 30 -50.24 22.18 21.82
N MET A 31 -49.09 21.62 22.22
CA MET A 31 -48.98 20.25 22.69
C MET A 31 -47.82 20.08 23.67
N ILE A 32 -47.91 19.08 24.54
CA ILE A 32 -46.81 18.69 25.43
C ILE A 32 -45.89 17.74 24.67
N VAL A 33 -44.61 18.08 24.58
CA VAL A 33 -43.58 17.25 23.96
C VAL A 33 -42.57 16.82 25.01
N GLN A 34 -42.28 15.53 25.06
CA GLN A 34 -41.30 14.95 25.98
C GLN A 34 -40.30 14.12 25.20
N PHE A 35 -39.02 14.43 25.36
CA PHE A 35 -37.93 13.62 24.83
C PHE A 35 -37.42 12.68 25.94
N ARG A 36 -37.19 11.41 25.60
CA ARG A 36 -36.56 10.44 26.50
C ARG A 36 -35.61 9.54 25.71
N ASN A 37 -34.58 9.02 26.38
CA ASN A 37 -33.61 8.10 25.77
C ASN A 37 -32.89 8.66 24.54
N ILE A 38 -32.47 9.93 24.57
CA ILE A 38 -31.54 10.47 23.57
C ILE A 38 -30.24 9.68 23.69
N ARG A 39 -29.85 9.00 22.61
CA ARG A 39 -28.63 8.17 22.56
C ARG A 39 -27.69 8.75 21.53
N LEU A 40 -26.43 8.92 21.90
CA LEU A 40 -25.36 9.25 20.98
C LEU A 40 -24.73 7.95 20.51
N LYS A 41 -24.67 7.75 19.19
CA LYS A 41 -23.83 6.70 18.61
C LYS A 41 -22.44 7.30 18.39
N LYS A 42 -21.46 6.89 19.21
CA LYS A 42 -20.07 7.22 18.92
C LYS A 42 -19.68 6.46 17.66
N THR A 43 -19.45 7.16 16.56
CA THR A 43 -18.78 6.57 15.40
C THR A 43 -17.32 6.32 15.79
N PRO A 44 -16.71 5.22 15.31
CA PRO A 44 -15.27 5.04 15.45
C PRO A 44 -14.55 6.28 14.93
N ALA A 45 -13.50 6.72 15.63
CA ALA A 45 -12.61 7.73 15.09
C ALA A 45 -12.02 7.20 13.77
N PRO A 46 -11.79 8.07 12.77
CA PRO A 46 -11.17 7.65 11.53
C PRO A 46 -9.79 7.02 11.79
N LYS A 47 -9.45 6.03 10.97
CA LYS A 47 -8.14 5.39 10.97
C LYS A 47 -7.11 6.32 10.37
N LYS A 48 -6.04 6.60 11.09
CA LYS A 48 -4.98 7.53 10.65
C LYS A 48 -3.90 6.77 9.90
N VAL A 49 -3.63 7.17 8.67
CA VAL A 49 -2.59 6.60 7.82
C VAL A 49 -1.54 7.65 7.51
N ALA A 50 -0.29 7.38 7.91
CA ALA A 50 0.86 8.21 7.55
C ALA A 50 1.57 7.60 6.34
N LEU A 51 1.48 8.24 5.18
CA LEU A 51 2.20 7.85 3.98
C LEU A 51 3.52 8.62 3.89
N ILE A 52 4.62 7.89 3.86
CA ILE A 52 5.97 8.44 3.88
C ILE A 52 6.60 8.19 2.51
N ALA A 53 6.63 9.25 1.71
CA ALA A 53 7.29 9.27 0.42
C ALA A 53 8.79 9.56 0.60
N GLY A 54 9.63 8.70 0.04
CA GLY A 54 11.07 8.91 -0.06
C GLY A 54 11.43 10.14 -0.88
N ARG A 55 12.74 10.40 -0.99
CA ARG A 55 13.25 11.39 -1.95
C ARG A 55 13.10 10.85 -3.38
N PRO A 56 13.07 11.74 -4.39
CA PRO A 56 13.25 11.32 -5.78
C PRO A 56 14.54 10.52 -5.93
N SER A 57 14.50 9.45 -6.75
CA SER A 57 15.61 8.52 -6.90
C SER A 57 15.83 8.04 -8.34
N HIS A 58 14.79 8.08 -9.18
CA HIS A 58 14.82 7.62 -10.56
C HIS A 58 14.25 8.69 -11.48
N GLY A 59 14.32 8.46 -12.79
CA GLY A 59 13.76 9.36 -13.79
C GLY A 59 12.23 9.33 -13.82
N TYR A 60 11.67 10.35 -14.47
CA TYR A 60 10.22 10.58 -14.60
C TYR A 60 9.41 9.31 -14.92
N GLY A 61 8.40 9.05 -14.11
CA GLY A 61 7.50 7.89 -14.24
C GLY A 61 8.03 6.59 -13.60
N ALA A 62 9.21 6.61 -13.00
CA ALA A 62 9.78 5.52 -12.23
C ALA A 62 10.09 5.96 -10.78
N HIS A 63 9.75 5.12 -9.80
CA HIS A 63 9.94 5.39 -8.36
C HIS A 63 9.37 6.77 -7.94
N GLU A 64 8.20 7.10 -8.46
CA GLU A 64 7.45 8.31 -8.17
C GLU A 64 6.76 8.18 -6.80
N HIS A 65 7.59 8.17 -5.74
CA HIS A 65 7.20 7.99 -4.35
C HIS A 65 6.14 8.98 -3.90
N LYS A 66 6.33 10.28 -4.20
CA LYS A 66 5.39 11.31 -3.80
C LYS A 66 4.10 11.18 -4.58
N ALA A 67 4.17 11.08 -5.91
CA ALA A 67 2.97 11.01 -6.74
C ALA A 67 2.12 9.78 -6.39
N GLY A 68 2.74 8.61 -6.19
CA GLY A 68 2.04 7.41 -5.76
C GLY A 68 1.39 7.56 -4.38
N CYS A 69 2.10 8.11 -3.39
CA CYS A 69 1.52 8.40 -2.08
C CYS A 69 0.36 9.40 -2.15
N MET A 70 0.43 10.42 -3.01
CA MET A 70 -0.67 11.38 -3.21
C MET A 70 -1.90 10.68 -3.79
N LEU A 71 -1.73 9.83 -4.82
CA LEU A 71 -2.84 9.05 -5.39
C LEU A 71 -3.49 8.12 -4.36
N HIS A 72 -2.69 7.44 -3.53
CA HIS A 72 -3.20 6.58 -2.47
C HIS A 72 -3.95 7.36 -1.40
N SER A 73 -3.37 8.47 -0.94
CA SER A 73 -3.97 9.35 0.06
C SER A 73 -5.30 9.92 -0.43
N ASP A 74 -5.35 10.40 -1.68
CA ASP A 74 -6.56 10.93 -2.29
C ASP A 74 -7.66 9.87 -2.37
N ALA A 75 -7.33 8.63 -2.78
CA ALA A 75 -8.30 7.54 -2.82
C ALA A 75 -8.83 7.19 -1.42
N LEU A 76 -7.95 7.11 -0.41
CA LEU A 76 -8.33 6.78 0.98
C LEU A 76 -9.25 7.85 1.58
N ASN A 77 -8.92 9.13 1.38
CA ASN A 77 -9.67 10.26 1.94
C ASN A 77 -11.05 10.44 1.30
N HIS A 78 -11.18 10.18 -0.01
CA HIS A 78 -12.46 10.32 -0.71
C HIS A 78 -13.35 9.06 -0.63
N ALA A 79 -12.86 7.96 -0.05
CA ALA A 79 -13.61 6.71 0.02
C ALA A 79 -14.79 6.75 1.01
N GLY A 80 -14.80 7.69 1.97
CA GLY A 80 -15.88 7.80 2.97
C GLY A 80 -15.97 6.63 3.95
N ILE A 81 -14.87 5.89 4.14
CA ILE A 81 -14.81 4.66 4.96
C ILE A 81 -14.24 4.89 6.37
N GLY A 82 -14.08 6.15 6.79
CA GLY A 82 -13.47 6.48 8.08
C GLY A 82 -11.96 6.22 8.10
N VAL A 83 -11.25 6.66 7.05
CA VAL A 83 -9.79 6.71 7.00
C VAL A 83 -9.37 8.15 6.73
N GLU A 84 -8.33 8.60 7.42
CA GLU A 84 -7.67 9.89 7.23
C GLU A 84 -6.21 9.62 6.87
N ALA A 85 -5.83 9.92 5.63
CA ALA A 85 -4.50 9.74 5.09
C ALA A 85 -3.76 11.09 4.98
N SER A 86 -2.52 11.12 5.45
CA SER A 86 -1.60 12.27 5.35
C SER A 86 -0.30 11.84 4.69
N VAL A 87 0.23 12.69 3.81
CA VAL A 87 1.49 12.43 3.08
C VAL A 87 2.61 13.28 3.66
N TYR A 88 3.73 12.62 3.96
CA TYR A 88 4.99 13.21 4.39
C TYR A 88 6.03 12.89 3.32
N THR A 89 6.81 13.89 2.90
CA THR A 89 7.74 13.76 1.76
C THR A 89 9.19 13.90 2.19
N ASN A 90 10.11 13.51 1.29
CA ASN A 90 11.56 13.60 1.47
C ASN A 90 12.16 12.62 2.50
N GLY A 91 11.49 11.50 2.75
CA GLY A 91 11.94 10.45 3.65
C GLY A 91 11.37 10.58 5.06
N TRP A 92 12.18 10.23 6.07
CA TRP A 92 11.76 10.26 7.47
C TRP A 92 11.17 11.63 7.86
N PRO A 93 9.95 11.70 8.43
CA PRO A 93 9.29 12.97 8.76
C PRO A 93 10.15 13.85 9.68
N GLU A 94 10.19 15.16 9.41
CA GLU A 94 10.90 16.12 10.27
C GLU A 94 10.34 16.14 11.70
N ASP A 95 9.02 16.13 11.80
CA ASP A 95 8.29 15.85 13.04
C ASP A 95 7.82 14.40 13.04
N ASP A 96 8.56 13.54 13.72
CA ASP A 96 8.26 12.10 13.79
C ASP A 96 7.19 11.74 14.84
N SER A 97 6.66 12.73 15.58
CA SER A 97 5.54 12.51 16.51
C SER A 97 4.24 12.17 15.78
N VAL A 98 4.14 12.51 14.49
CA VAL A 98 3.02 12.13 13.62
C VAL A 98 2.79 10.61 13.60
N LEU A 99 3.87 9.84 13.75
CA LEU A 99 3.84 8.36 13.78
C LEU A 99 3.17 7.81 15.05
N ASP A 100 3.17 8.55 16.17
CA ASP A 100 2.59 8.08 17.42
C ASP A 100 1.06 8.02 17.40
N SER A 101 0.44 8.75 16.47
CA SER A 101 -1.02 8.79 16.30
C SER A 101 -1.52 7.95 15.12
N ALA A 102 -0.63 7.34 14.35
CA ALA A 102 -0.98 6.56 13.18
C ALA A 102 -1.53 5.18 13.57
N ASP A 103 -2.55 4.72 12.87
CA ASP A 103 -3.00 3.32 12.87
C ASP A 103 -2.19 2.48 11.86
N ALA A 104 -1.71 3.10 10.78
CA ALA A 104 -0.77 2.49 9.83
C ALA A 104 0.24 3.50 9.28
N ILE A 105 1.43 2.99 8.99
CA ILE A 105 2.50 3.70 8.30
C ILE A 105 2.73 3.04 6.95
N VAL A 106 2.76 3.84 5.89
CA VAL A 106 3.10 3.39 4.53
C VAL A 106 4.46 3.98 4.17
N ILE A 107 5.37 3.14 3.70
CA ILE A 107 6.70 3.53 3.26
C ILE A 107 6.80 3.21 1.76
N TYR A 108 6.98 4.26 0.97
CA TYR A 108 7.28 4.14 -0.45
C TYR A 108 8.49 5.03 -0.74
N CYS A 109 9.64 4.41 -0.87
CA CYS A 109 10.92 5.10 -0.91
C CYS A 109 12.00 4.25 -1.60
N ASP A 110 13.18 4.84 -1.70
CA ASP A 110 14.41 4.14 -2.07
C ASP A 110 14.78 3.07 -1.02
N GLY A 111 15.52 2.05 -1.44
CA GLY A 111 15.80 0.86 -0.65
C GLY A 111 17.25 0.68 -0.23
N GLY A 112 17.59 -0.54 0.15
CA GLY A 112 18.95 -0.96 0.52
C GLY A 112 19.53 -0.08 1.63
N GLY A 113 20.79 0.33 1.48
CA GLY A 113 21.45 1.23 2.44
C GLY A 113 20.80 2.62 2.53
N GLY A 114 20.11 3.07 1.46
CA GLY A 114 19.43 4.37 1.37
C GLY A 114 18.08 4.41 2.06
N HIS A 115 17.56 3.28 2.53
CA HIS A 115 16.25 3.19 3.17
C HIS A 115 16.18 4.13 4.40
N PRO A 116 15.23 5.10 4.44
CA PRO A 116 15.24 6.20 5.41
C PRO A 116 15.12 5.74 6.87
N PHE A 117 14.63 4.52 7.08
CA PHE A 117 14.41 3.94 8.40
C PHE A 117 15.61 3.16 8.95
N ASN A 118 16.65 2.89 8.16
CA ASN A 118 17.83 2.14 8.61
C ASN A 118 18.49 2.78 9.85
N SER A 119 18.44 4.11 9.95
CA SER A 119 19.00 4.86 11.09
C SER A 119 17.99 5.10 12.24
N LYS A 120 16.77 4.57 12.12
CA LYS A 120 15.61 4.89 12.99
C LYS A 120 14.88 3.64 13.49
N LEU A 121 15.55 2.48 13.46
CA LEU A 121 14.94 1.19 13.78
C LEU A 121 14.29 1.17 15.16
N ASP A 122 14.98 1.63 16.20
CA ASP A 122 14.44 1.65 17.57
C ASP A 122 13.18 2.50 17.70
N ARG A 123 13.16 3.65 16.99
CA ARG A 123 12.01 4.55 16.99
C ARG A 123 10.82 3.92 16.29
N LEU A 124 11.01 3.38 15.09
CA LEU A 124 9.94 2.71 14.37
C LEU A 124 9.44 1.47 15.14
N ASP A 125 10.34 0.67 15.70
CA ASP A 125 9.99 -0.48 16.54
C ASP A 125 9.12 -0.09 17.74
N SER A 126 9.42 1.04 18.38
CA SER A 126 8.63 1.57 19.51
C SER A 126 7.20 1.94 19.12
N VAL A 127 7.00 2.41 17.89
CA VAL A 127 5.67 2.74 17.35
C VAL A 127 4.93 1.46 16.97
N LEU A 128 5.58 0.57 16.22
CA LEU A 128 4.98 -0.66 15.73
C LEU A 128 4.58 -1.60 16.88
N LYS A 129 5.32 -1.65 17.99
CA LYS A 129 4.96 -2.41 19.20
C LYS A 129 3.63 -1.99 19.84
N LYS A 130 3.08 -0.83 19.50
CA LYS A 130 1.76 -0.37 19.95
C LYS A 130 0.62 -0.97 19.11
N GLY A 131 0.92 -1.84 18.15
CA GLY A 131 -0.04 -2.43 17.21
C GLY A 131 -0.21 -1.64 15.91
N VAL A 132 0.60 -0.60 15.68
CA VAL A 132 0.57 0.19 14.44
C VAL A 132 0.97 -0.68 13.26
N GLY A 133 0.25 -0.56 12.15
CA GLY A 133 0.52 -1.31 10.95
C GLY A 133 1.69 -0.76 10.12
N LEU A 134 2.35 -1.60 9.33
CA LEU A 134 3.42 -1.21 8.40
C LEU A 134 3.18 -1.73 6.98
N VAL A 135 3.24 -0.85 6.00
CA VAL A 135 3.23 -1.17 4.57
C VAL A 135 4.54 -0.72 3.94
N CYS A 136 5.22 -1.61 3.22
CA CYS A 136 6.43 -1.28 2.45
C CYS A 136 6.19 -1.56 0.95
N ILE A 137 6.46 -0.56 0.11
CA ILE A 137 6.17 -0.59 -1.33
C ILE A 137 7.46 -0.53 -2.13
N HIS A 138 7.54 -1.40 -3.14
CA HIS A 138 8.62 -1.51 -4.13
C HIS A 138 9.99 -1.59 -3.48
N TYR A 139 10.92 -0.69 -3.83
CA TYR A 139 12.27 -0.65 -3.30
C TYR A 139 12.29 -0.45 -1.77
N GLY A 140 11.22 0.08 -1.18
CA GLY A 140 11.02 0.14 0.26
C GLY A 140 10.92 -1.22 0.97
N VAL A 141 10.87 -2.34 0.23
CA VAL A 141 10.99 -3.69 0.80
C VAL A 141 12.44 -4.19 0.88
N GLU A 142 13.40 -3.46 0.31
CA GLU A 142 14.82 -3.79 0.40
C GLU A 142 15.49 -3.07 1.55
N VAL A 143 16.18 -3.84 2.39
CA VAL A 143 17.03 -3.34 3.47
C VAL A 143 18.28 -4.21 3.61
N PRO A 144 19.36 -3.69 4.20
CA PRO A 144 20.55 -4.48 4.43
C PRO A 144 20.27 -5.66 5.37
N LYS A 145 20.91 -6.80 5.08
CA LYS A 145 20.96 -7.94 6.00
C LYS A 145 21.52 -7.52 7.37
N GLY A 146 20.99 -8.13 8.44
CA GLY A 146 21.34 -7.79 9.82
C GLY A 146 20.21 -7.00 10.47
N PRO A 147 20.50 -5.96 11.29
CA PRO A 147 19.48 -5.31 12.12
C PRO A 147 18.22 -4.84 11.37
N SER A 148 18.37 -4.28 10.17
CA SER A 148 17.21 -3.85 9.36
C SER A 148 16.43 -5.04 8.79
N GLY A 149 17.11 -6.02 8.18
CA GLY A 149 16.48 -7.25 7.71
C GLY A 149 15.75 -8.01 8.83
N ASP A 150 16.39 -8.18 9.99
CA ASP A 150 15.80 -8.80 11.18
C ASP A 150 14.54 -8.04 11.64
N ALA A 151 14.56 -6.71 11.54
CA ALA A 151 13.40 -5.88 11.85
C ALA A 151 12.27 -6.10 10.84
N PHE A 152 12.55 -6.14 9.55
CA PHE A 152 11.54 -6.39 8.51
C PHE A 152 10.91 -7.79 8.61
N LEU A 153 11.70 -8.83 8.92
CA LEU A 153 11.17 -10.15 9.22
C LEU A 153 10.15 -10.11 10.37
N ARG A 154 10.39 -9.27 11.39
CA ARG A 154 9.43 -9.06 12.47
C ARG A 154 8.26 -8.16 12.08
N TRP A 155 8.47 -7.14 11.26
CA TRP A 155 7.46 -6.12 10.97
C TRP A 155 6.53 -6.51 9.83
N THR A 156 7.07 -6.79 8.65
CA THR A 156 6.30 -7.15 7.44
C THR A 156 6.31 -8.65 7.17
N GLY A 157 7.23 -9.41 7.78
CA GLY A 157 7.34 -10.87 7.58
C GLY A 157 8.32 -11.28 6.49
N GLY A 158 8.82 -10.32 5.71
CA GLY A 158 9.79 -10.59 4.67
C GLY A 158 10.40 -9.31 4.11
N TYR A 159 11.50 -9.47 3.38
CA TYR A 159 12.20 -8.37 2.72
C TYR A 159 13.05 -8.90 1.55
N PHE A 160 13.47 -7.97 0.70
CA PHE A 160 14.50 -8.24 -0.30
C PHE A 160 15.86 -8.28 0.38
N GLU A 161 16.55 -9.42 0.31
CA GLU A 161 17.92 -9.59 0.81
C GLU A 161 18.90 -9.62 -0.38
N THR A 162 19.92 -8.77 -0.37
CA THR A 162 20.95 -8.79 -1.42
C THR A 162 21.66 -10.14 -1.47
N ASP A 163 22.04 -10.56 -2.69
CA ASP A 163 22.64 -11.87 -3.00
C ASP A 163 21.71 -13.07 -2.78
N TRP A 164 20.45 -12.83 -2.38
CA TRP A 164 19.40 -13.84 -2.22
C TRP A 164 18.23 -13.56 -3.16
N SER A 165 17.70 -12.34 -3.10
CA SER A 165 16.56 -11.85 -3.88
C SER A 165 17.00 -11.24 -5.21
N VAL A 166 16.06 -11.13 -6.16
CA VAL A 166 16.34 -10.60 -7.51
C VAL A 166 15.26 -9.63 -7.99
N ASN A 167 15.62 -8.66 -8.84
CA ASN A 167 14.74 -7.59 -9.34
C ASN A 167 14.68 -7.46 -10.88
N PRO A 168 14.28 -8.50 -11.63
CA PRO A 168 14.09 -8.36 -13.07
C PRO A 168 12.80 -7.59 -13.39
N HIS A 169 12.69 -7.11 -14.62
CA HIS A 169 11.43 -6.60 -15.17
C HIS A 169 10.70 -7.71 -15.91
N TRP A 170 9.42 -7.94 -15.59
CA TRP A 170 8.59 -8.95 -16.23
C TRP A 170 7.09 -8.66 -16.03
N VAL A 171 6.27 -9.34 -16.82
CA VAL A 171 4.80 -9.32 -16.66
C VAL A 171 4.40 -10.40 -15.68
N GLY A 172 3.95 -10.00 -14.49
CA GLY A 172 3.30 -10.92 -13.55
C GLY A 172 1.85 -11.16 -13.94
N ASP A 173 1.39 -12.41 -13.88
CA ASP A 173 0.02 -12.83 -14.20
C ASP A 173 -0.71 -13.38 -12.96
N PHE A 174 -1.44 -12.50 -12.29
CA PHE A 174 -2.08 -12.83 -11.00
C PHE A 174 -3.51 -13.31 -11.23
N THR A 175 -3.64 -14.60 -11.48
CA THR A 175 -4.92 -15.24 -11.77
C THR A 175 -5.56 -15.92 -10.56
N ASP A 176 -4.75 -16.47 -9.66
CA ASP A 176 -5.20 -17.24 -8.49
C ASP A 176 -4.95 -16.43 -7.20
N LEU A 177 -5.95 -15.64 -6.81
CA LEU A 177 -5.87 -14.77 -5.62
C LEU A 177 -6.37 -15.52 -4.38
N PRO A 178 -5.64 -15.49 -3.25
CA PRO A 178 -6.08 -16.15 -2.02
C PRO A 178 -7.34 -15.50 -1.45
N GLN A 179 -8.07 -16.25 -0.61
CA GLN A 179 -9.13 -15.67 0.20
C GLN A 179 -8.52 -14.85 1.35
N HIS A 180 -8.38 -13.54 1.16
CA HIS A 180 -7.85 -12.63 2.16
C HIS A 180 -8.56 -11.26 2.07
N GLU A 181 -8.60 -10.51 3.17
CA GLU A 181 -9.25 -9.19 3.18
C GLU A 181 -8.62 -8.23 2.14
N ILE A 182 -7.30 -8.34 1.94
CA ILE A 182 -6.54 -7.56 0.96
C ILE A 182 -6.96 -7.83 -0.49
N THR A 183 -7.38 -9.06 -0.82
CA THR A 183 -7.79 -9.43 -2.18
C THR A 183 -9.29 -9.19 -2.44
N THR A 184 -10.02 -8.69 -1.45
CA THR A 184 -11.46 -8.40 -1.57
C THR A 184 -11.74 -7.41 -2.70
N GLY A 185 -12.56 -7.81 -3.67
CA GLY A 185 -12.92 -6.98 -4.82
C GLY A 185 -11.82 -6.82 -5.88
N VAL A 186 -10.66 -7.45 -5.68
CA VAL A 186 -9.59 -7.52 -6.67
C VAL A 186 -9.89 -8.67 -7.63
N LYS A 187 -9.91 -8.38 -8.93
CA LYS A 187 -10.01 -9.38 -10.00
C LYS A 187 -8.63 -9.76 -10.50
N SER A 188 -8.52 -10.87 -11.23
CA SER A 188 -7.30 -11.25 -11.92
C SER A 188 -6.78 -10.13 -12.82
N PHE A 189 -5.47 -9.97 -12.89
CA PHE A 189 -4.80 -8.96 -13.73
C PHE A 189 -3.38 -9.39 -14.05
N SER A 190 -2.87 -8.92 -15.19
CA SER A 190 -1.46 -9.09 -15.56
C SER A 190 -0.85 -7.72 -15.80
N ILE A 191 0.38 -7.50 -15.33
CA ILE A 191 1.02 -6.18 -15.42
C ILE A 191 2.55 -6.28 -15.43
N ASN A 192 3.17 -5.48 -16.30
CA ASN A 192 4.63 -5.35 -16.36
C ASN A 192 5.12 -4.42 -15.27
N ASP A 193 6.05 -4.89 -14.45
CA ASP A 193 6.71 -4.10 -13.40
C ASP A 193 8.14 -4.64 -13.17
N GLU A 194 8.91 -3.99 -12.31
CA GLU A 194 10.14 -4.56 -11.76
C GLU A 194 9.79 -5.41 -10.53
N TRP A 195 9.12 -6.54 -10.77
CA TRP A 195 8.66 -7.44 -9.70
C TRP A 195 9.83 -8.20 -9.08
N TYR A 196 10.05 -7.97 -7.78
CA TYR A 196 11.11 -8.65 -7.05
C TYR A 196 10.63 -10.01 -6.56
N TYR A 197 11.52 -11.00 -6.57
CA TYR A 197 11.19 -12.32 -6.07
C TYR A 197 12.36 -13.02 -5.39
N HIS A 198 12.09 -14.22 -4.87
CA HIS A 198 12.99 -14.97 -3.99
C HIS A 198 13.30 -14.16 -2.73
N MET A 199 12.23 -13.68 -2.07
CA MET A 199 12.31 -12.88 -0.84
C MET A 199 12.83 -13.70 0.33
N ARG A 200 13.42 -13.04 1.33
CA ARG A 200 13.69 -13.66 2.63
C ARG A 200 12.43 -13.52 3.48
N PHE A 201 11.86 -14.64 3.92
CA PHE A 201 10.70 -14.66 4.81
C PHE A 201 11.06 -15.11 6.22
N ALA A 202 10.27 -14.66 7.20
CA ALA A 202 10.43 -15.06 8.59
C ALA A 202 10.14 -16.56 8.74
N GLU A 203 10.98 -17.27 9.50
CA GLU A 203 10.76 -18.69 9.82
C GLU A 203 9.67 -18.88 10.89
N ASP A 204 9.34 -17.81 11.62
CA ASP A 204 8.39 -17.85 12.73
C ASP A 204 7.08 -17.09 12.44
N GLY A 205 5.95 -17.77 12.70
CA GLY A 205 4.61 -17.23 12.49
C GLY A 205 4.16 -17.22 11.02
N PRO A 206 2.85 -17.07 10.76
CA PRO A 206 2.34 -17.11 9.40
C PRO A 206 2.71 -15.84 8.63
N VAL A 207 3.30 -16.03 7.45
CA VAL A 207 3.35 -15.03 6.37
C VAL A 207 2.45 -15.55 5.26
N GLU A 208 1.45 -14.77 4.90
CA GLU A 208 0.45 -15.14 3.89
C GLU A 208 0.86 -14.53 2.56
N SER A 209 1.05 -15.38 1.54
CA SER A 209 1.29 -14.92 0.17
C SER A 209 0.01 -14.30 -0.39
N ILE A 210 0.07 -13.03 -0.80
CA ILE A 210 -1.07 -12.26 -1.33
C ILE A 210 -1.07 -12.24 -2.85
N LEU A 211 0.10 -12.01 -3.45
CA LEU A 211 0.33 -12.20 -4.88
C LEU A 211 1.51 -13.14 -5.06
N ALA A 212 1.35 -14.14 -5.91
CA ALA A 212 2.42 -14.98 -6.38
C ALA A 212 2.18 -15.36 -7.84
N ASP A 213 3.27 -15.54 -8.57
CA ASP A 213 3.28 -16.08 -9.93
C ASP A 213 4.64 -16.75 -10.18
N LEU A 214 4.75 -17.60 -11.18
CA LEU A 214 6.03 -18.21 -11.59
C LEU A 214 6.74 -17.29 -12.59
N PRO A 215 7.86 -16.64 -12.22
CA PRO A 215 8.55 -15.76 -13.15
C PRO A 215 9.03 -16.52 -14.40
N PRO A 216 8.93 -15.92 -15.59
CA PRO A 216 9.39 -16.58 -16.80
C PRO A 216 10.91 -16.80 -16.75
N SER A 217 11.39 -17.87 -17.39
CA SER A 217 12.82 -18.23 -17.34
C SER A 217 13.74 -17.14 -17.88
N ASN A 218 13.25 -16.31 -18.81
CA ASN A 218 13.99 -15.19 -19.38
C ASN A 218 14.40 -14.10 -18.37
N THR A 219 13.82 -14.12 -17.16
CA THR A 219 14.26 -13.29 -16.05
C THR A 219 15.62 -13.71 -15.48
N LEU A 220 16.04 -14.97 -15.69
CA LEU A 220 17.28 -15.55 -15.16
C LEU A 220 18.24 -16.04 -16.26
N VAL A 221 17.71 -16.59 -17.35
CA VAL A 221 18.50 -17.19 -18.45
C VAL A 221 17.94 -16.82 -19.81
N ARG A 222 18.81 -16.58 -20.79
CA ARG A 222 18.45 -16.33 -22.19
C ARG A 222 18.05 -17.64 -22.87
N ASP A 223 17.48 -17.54 -24.07
CA ASP A 223 17.06 -18.70 -24.88
C ASP A 223 18.23 -19.65 -25.23
N ASN A 224 19.46 -19.14 -25.26
CA ASN A 224 20.68 -19.93 -25.50
C ASN A 224 21.22 -20.63 -24.23
N GLY A 225 20.54 -20.49 -23.08
CA GLY A 225 20.93 -21.07 -21.79
C GLY A 225 21.96 -20.26 -20.99
N GLU A 226 22.47 -19.16 -21.53
CA GLU A 226 23.36 -18.24 -20.79
C GLU A 226 22.57 -17.41 -19.77
N LEU A 227 23.23 -16.92 -18.73
CA LEU A 227 22.57 -16.06 -17.74
C LEU A 227 22.09 -14.75 -18.39
N ALA A 228 20.86 -14.33 -18.08
CA ALA A 228 20.31 -13.05 -18.54
C ALA A 228 21.12 -11.87 -17.97
N ARG A 229 21.42 -11.95 -16.67
CA ARG A 229 22.35 -11.11 -15.91
C ARG A 229 23.30 -12.02 -15.11
N PRO A 230 24.57 -11.64 -14.91
CA PRO A 230 25.51 -12.42 -14.09
C PRO A 230 25.04 -12.53 -12.64
N ASP A 231 25.62 -13.46 -11.89
CA ASP A 231 25.37 -13.58 -10.45
C ASP A 231 25.79 -12.30 -9.72
N GLY A 232 24.98 -11.86 -8.76
CA GLY A 232 25.19 -10.58 -8.11
C GLY A 232 24.08 -10.19 -7.13
N PRO A 233 24.22 -9.01 -6.48
CA PRO A 233 23.43 -8.64 -5.31
C PRO A 233 21.92 -8.48 -5.59
N HIS A 234 21.54 -8.19 -6.84
CA HIS A 234 20.14 -8.00 -7.23
C HIS A 234 19.71 -8.83 -8.44
N SER A 235 20.62 -9.63 -9.00
CA SER A 235 20.46 -10.18 -10.34
C SER A 235 20.11 -11.66 -10.37
N ASN A 236 21.06 -12.51 -10.04
CA ASN A 236 20.99 -13.95 -10.26
C ASN A 236 21.81 -14.65 -9.18
N ASN A 237 21.43 -15.87 -8.84
CA ASN A 237 22.17 -16.74 -7.93
C ASN A 237 21.72 -18.20 -8.10
N GLU A 238 22.45 -19.14 -7.52
CA GLU A 238 22.13 -20.57 -7.66
C GLU A 238 20.77 -20.93 -7.04
N ALA A 239 20.44 -20.35 -5.89
CA ALA A 239 19.21 -20.67 -5.17
C ALA A 239 17.96 -20.25 -5.96
N VAL A 240 17.95 -19.01 -6.48
CA VAL A 240 16.83 -18.50 -7.27
C VAL A 240 16.66 -19.27 -8.59
N ARG A 241 17.76 -19.67 -9.24
CA ARG A 241 17.70 -20.54 -10.42
C ARG A 241 17.09 -21.89 -10.09
N LYS A 242 17.48 -22.50 -8.97
CA LYS A 242 16.90 -23.77 -8.54
C LYS A 242 15.40 -23.62 -8.31
N ALA A 243 14.98 -22.63 -7.52
CA ALA A 243 13.58 -22.39 -7.18
C ALA A 243 12.69 -22.20 -8.44
N VAL A 244 13.10 -21.32 -9.36
CA VAL A 244 12.29 -20.95 -10.52
C VAL A 244 12.45 -21.93 -11.69
N LEU A 245 13.67 -22.32 -12.02
CA LEU A 245 13.92 -23.09 -13.26
C LEU A 245 13.72 -24.60 -13.04
N VAL A 246 14.07 -25.12 -11.86
CA VAL A 246 14.02 -26.55 -11.55
C VAL A 246 12.77 -26.90 -10.77
N ASP A 247 12.56 -26.25 -9.62
CA ASP A 247 11.47 -26.60 -8.69
C ASP A 247 10.11 -26.05 -9.17
N LYS A 248 10.12 -25.10 -10.11
CA LYS A 248 8.92 -24.41 -10.64
C LYS A 248 8.09 -23.79 -9.52
N GLU A 249 8.77 -23.26 -8.51
CA GLU A 249 8.14 -22.65 -7.35
C GLU A 249 7.56 -21.26 -7.71
N PRO A 250 6.22 -21.07 -7.59
CA PRO A 250 5.63 -19.74 -7.70
C PRO A 250 6.24 -18.82 -6.66
N GLN A 251 6.59 -17.60 -7.06
CA GLN A 251 7.27 -16.66 -6.19
C GLN A 251 6.31 -15.61 -5.65
N THR A 252 6.33 -15.43 -4.33
CA THR A 252 5.55 -14.39 -3.66
C THR A 252 6.15 -13.00 -3.92
N VAL A 253 5.33 -12.12 -4.50
CA VAL A 253 5.69 -10.72 -4.83
C VAL A 253 4.90 -9.69 -4.01
N ALA A 254 3.89 -10.15 -3.28
CA ALA A 254 3.19 -9.40 -2.24
C ALA A 254 2.79 -10.32 -1.08
N TRP A 255 2.94 -9.89 0.17
CA TRP A 255 2.69 -10.74 1.34
C TRP A 255 2.12 -9.95 2.51
N ALA A 256 1.41 -10.65 3.40
CA ALA A 256 0.84 -10.09 4.61
C ALA A 256 1.34 -10.86 5.86
N ARG A 257 1.44 -10.15 6.97
CA ARG A 257 1.75 -10.72 8.30
C ARG A 257 0.86 -10.12 9.36
N THR A 258 0.30 -10.96 10.22
CA THR A 258 -0.24 -10.53 11.51
C THR A 258 0.79 -10.81 12.61
N ARG A 259 1.25 -9.76 13.28
CA ARG A 259 2.27 -9.83 14.34
C ARG A 259 1.65 -10.24 15.67
N ARG A 260 2.46 -10.77 16.58
CA ARG A 260 2.00 -11.23 17.90
C ARG A 260 1.45 -10.10 18.78
N ASP A 261 1.89 -8.86 18.56
CA ASP A 261 1.38 -7.66 19.24
C ASP A 261 0.06 -7.14 18.64
N GLY A 262 -0.50 -7.87 17.67
CA GLY A 262 -1.73 -7.51 16.97
C GLY A 262 -1.50 -6.62 15.75
N GLY A 263 -0.33 -5.99 15.60
CA GLY A 263 -0.06 -5.14 14.45
C GLY A 263 0.04 -5.92 13.15
N ARG A 264 -0.23 -5.26 12.03
CA ARG A 264 -0.26 -5.86 10.70
C ARG A 264 0.87 -5.36 9.82
N GLY A 265 1.41 -6.21 8.97
CA GLY A 265 2.51 -5.92 8.07
C GLY A 265 2.16 -6.33 6.65
N PHE A 266 2.55 -5.52 5.67
CA PHE A 266 2.39 -5.83 4.25
C PHE A 266 3.64 -5.41 3.47
N GLY A 267 4.14 -6.29 2.63
CA GLY A 267 5.19 -5.98 1.66
C GLY A 267 4.67 -6.20 0.24
N PHE A 268 5.05 -5.29 -0.66
CA PHE A 268 4.62 -5.30 -2.05
C PHE A 268 5.78 -4.87 -2.93
N THR A 269 6.20 -5.73 -3.85
CA THR A 269 7.40 -5.47 -4.67
C THR A 269 7.12 -4.68 -5.94
N GLY A 270 5.85 -4.52 -6.33
CA GLY A 270 5.47 -3.70 -7.48
C GLY A 270 5.50 -2.21 -7.17
N GLY A 271 5.34 -1.38 -8.20
CA GLY A 271 5.36 0.08 -8.09
C GLY A 271 6.67 0.69 -8.57
N HIS A 272 7.43 0.02 -9.44
CA HIS A 272 8.53 0.66 -10.17
C HIS A 272 7.95 1.72 -11.10
N PHE A 273 7.02 1.31 -11.97
CA PHE A 273 6.36 2.20 -12.93
C PHE A 273 5.17 2.89 -12.29
N HIS A 274 5.25 4.22 -12.16
CA HIS A 274 4.16 5.03 -11.60
C HIS A 274 2.83 4.81 -12.34
N TRP A 275 2.90 4.62 -13.66
CA TRP A 275 1.74 4.43 -14.51
C TRP A 275 0.90 3.20 -14.14
N ASN A 276 1.49 2.20 -13.48
CA ASN A 276 0.77 1.01 -13.00
C ASN A 276 -0.29 1.35 -11.96
N TRP A 277 -0.18 2.50 -11.28
CA TRP A 277 -1.27 3.00 -10.44
C TRP A 277 -2.53 3.28 -11.22
N GLY A 278 -2.49 3.45 -12.55
CA GLY A 278 -3.65 3.54 -13.41
C GLY A 278 -4.49 2.26 -13.45
N ASN A 279 -3.87 1.08 -13.31
CA ASN A 279 -4.57 -0.20 -13.29
C ASN A 279 -5.39 -0.33 -12.00
N ARG A 280 -6.72 -0.51 -12.16
CA ARG A 280 -7.65 -0.53 -11.02
C ARG A 280 -7.38 -1.69 -10.06
N GLN A 281 -7.03 -2.88 -10.55
CA GLN A 281 -6.82 -4.06 -9.69
C GLN A 281 -5.54 -3.90 -8.87
N PHE A 282 -4.45 -3.50 -9.52
CA PHE A 282 -3.16 -3.18 -8.89
C PHE A 282 -3.31 -2.16 -7.77
N ARG A 283 -3.98 -1.03 -8.06
CA ARG A 283 -4.23 0.03 -7.08
C ARG A 283 -5.17 -0.42 -5.95
N THR A 284 -6.24 -1.15 -6.26
CA THR A 284 -7.21 -1.62 -5.25
C THR A 284 -6.55 -2.56 -4.24
N LEU A 285 -5.66 -3.45 -4.70
CA LEU A 285 -4.91 -4.34 -3.82
C LEU A 285 -4.11 -3.58 -2.76
N VAL A 286 -3.34 -2.57 -3.19
CA VAL A 286 -2.50 -1.77 -2.28
C VAL A 286 -3.37 -0.94 -1.34
N LEU A 287 -4.46 -0.33 -1.83
CA LEU A 287 -5.40 0.40 -0.98
C LEU A 287 -6.07 -0.51 0.07
N ASN A 288 -6.49 -1.71 -0.32
CA ASN A 288 -7.03 -2.71 0.60
C ASN A 288 -5.99 -3.09 1.66
N ALA A 289 -4.73 -3.27 1.27
CA ALA A 289 -3.64 -3.58 2.18
C ALA A 289 -3.38 -2.46 3.19
N ILE A 290 -3.43 -1.20 2.76
CA ILE A 290 -3.29 -0.05 3.67
C ILE A 290 -4.42 -0.03 4.71
N VAL A 291 -5.67 -0.18 4.27
CA VAL A 291 -6.83 -0.19 5.17
C VAL A 291 -6.79 -1.38 6.12
N TRP A 292 -6.49 -2.57 5.61
CA TRP A 292 -6.33 -3.77 6.40
C TRP A 292 -5.24 -3.61 7.47
N THR A 293 -4.11 -3.04 7.08
CA THR A 293 -2.96 -2.80 7.95
C THR A 293 -3.28 -1.79 9.06
N ALA A 294 -4.16 -0.82 8.78
CA ALA A 294 -4.69 0.14 9.77
C ALA A 294 -5.80 -0.44 10.69
N HIS A 295 -6.10 -1.73 10.58
CA HIS A 295 -7.25 -2.38 11.21
C HIS A 295 -8.60 -1.74 10.81
N GLY A 296 -8.66 -1.15 9.63
CA GLY A 296 -9.90 -0.69 9.00
C GLY A 296 -10.66 -1.84 8.35
N GLN A 297 -11.94 -1.61 8.06
CA GLN A 297 -12.77 -2.56 7.35
C GLN A 297 -12.63 -2.36 5.84
N VAL A 298 -12.06 -3.34 5.15
CA VAL A 298 -12.03 -3.34 3.68
C VAL A 298 -13.47 -3.52 3.16
N PRO A 299 -13.98 -2.63 2.27
CA PRO A 299 -15.31 -2.78 1.72
C PRO A 299 -15.45 -4.07 0.91
N ALA A 300 -16.66 -4.67 0.89
CA ALA A 300 -16.91 -5.94 0.20
C ALA A 300 -16.62 -5.90 -1.32
N GLY A 301 -16.68 -4.72 -1.94
CA GLY A 301 -16.32 -4.50 -3.34
C GLY A 301 -14.87 -4.10 -3.58
N GLY A 302 -14.02 -4.15 -2.54
CA GLY A 302 -12.69 -3.56 -2.53
C GLY A 302 -12.74 -2.04 -2.33
N MET A 303 -11.57 -1.44 -2.14
CA MET A 303 -11.44 -0.01 -1.92
C MET A 303 -11.98 0.80 -3.11
N PRO A 304 -12.95 1.71 -2.89
CA PRO A 304 -13.41 2.58 -3.95
C PRO A 304 -12.32 3.60 -4.29
N SER A 305 -12.04 3.75 -5.59
CA SER A 305 -11.23 4.84 -6.12
C SER A 305 -11.76 5.20 -7.50
N LYS A 306 -11.65 6.47 -7.88
CA LYS A 306 -12.01 6.91 -9.24
C LYS A 306 -11.14 6.22 -10.28
N THR A 307 -11.63 6.13 -11.52
CA THR A 307 -10.78 5.83 -12.66
C THR A 307 -9.80 6.98 -12.85
N LEU A 308 -8.50 6.68 -12.92
CA LEU A 308 -7.46 7.71 -13.07
C LEU A 308 -7.31 8.08 -14.55
N THR A 309 -7.14 9.37 -14.82
CA THR A 309 -6.78 9.88 -16.15
C THR A 309 -5.26 10.03 -16.29
N VAL A 310 -4.79 10.41 -17.48
CA VAL A 310 -3.37 10.75 -17.67
C VAL A 310 -2.99 11.95 -16.82
N GLU A 311 -3.86 12.96 -16.73
CA GLU A 311 -3.62 14.16 -15.90
C GLU A 311 -3.49 13.82 -14.41
N ASP A 312 -4.31 12.89 -13.92
CA ASP A 312 -4.18 12.40 -12.54
C ASP A 312 -2.82 11.76 -12.29
N LEU A 313 -2.32 10.95 -13.23
CA LEU A 313 -1.02 10.29 -13.12
C LEU A 313 0.17 11.25 -13.32
N GLN A 314 -0.02 12.36 -14.04
CA GLN A 314 1.02 13.39 -14.18
C GLN A 314 1.10 14.34 -12.98
N ALA A 315 0.07 14.38 -12.14
CA ALA A 315 0.06 15.24 -10.97
C ALA A 315 1.09 14.78 -9.94
N ASN A 316 1.75 15.74 -9.27
CA ASN A 316 2.64 15.51 -8.14
C ASN A 316 3.90 14.67 -8.41
N GLN A 317 4.27 14.46 -9.67
CA GLN A 317 5.51 13.80 -10.07
C GLN A 317 6.72 14.40 -9.32
N ASP A 318 7.62 13.53 -8.91
CA ASP A 318 8.88 13.80 -8.22
C ASP A 318 9.88 14.48 -9.15
N GLU A 319 9.91 14.05 -10.42
CA GLU A 319 10.79 14.59 -11.45
C GLU A 319 10.06 15.51 -12.44
N LYS A 320 10.85 16.32 -13.16
CA LYS A 320 10.32 17.15 -14.24
C LYS A 320 9.89 16.28 -15.43
N VAL A 321 8.77 16.65 -16.05
CA VAL A 321 8.30 16.04 -17.29
C VAL A 321 9.38 16.21 -18.38
N PRO A 322 9.86 15.13 -19.01
CA PRO A 322 10.79 15.19 -20.14
C PRO A 322 10.15 15.79 -21.40
N ASP A 323 10.95 16.45 -22.25
CA ASP A 323 10.48 17.06 -23.50
C ASP A 323 9.90 16.03 -24.50
N ASP A 324 10.34 14.78 -24.42
CA ASP A 324 9.92 13.67 -25.27
C ASP A 324 8.82 12.79 -24.63
N PHE A 325 8.25 13.21 -23.51
CA PHE A 325 7.15 12.48 -22.88
C PHE A 325 5.93 12.40 -23.80
N ASN A 326 5.44 11.18 -24.00
CA ASN A 326 4.28 10.88 -24.83
C ASN A 326 3.09 10.46 -23.94
N PRO A 327 2.10 11.34 -23.69
CA PRO A 327 0.92 11.01 -22.89
C PRO A 327 0.01 9.98 -23.56
N GLU A 328 -0.01 9.88 -24.89
CA GLU A 328 -0.82 8.90 -25.63
C GLU A 328 -0.43 7.46 -25.29
N ARG A 329 0.85 7.20 -24.97
CA ARG A 329 1.30 5.89 -24.47
C ARG A 329 0.56 5.52 -23.17
N ILE A 330 0.47 6.46 -22.23
CA ILE A 330 -0.21 6.23 -20.95
C ILE A 330 -1.72 6.10 -21.17
N GLN A 331 -2.30 6.91 -22.05
CA GLN A 331 -3.71 6.80 -22.43
C GLN A 331 -4.05 5.44 -23.05
N SER A 332 -3.15 4.87 -23.86
CA SER A 332 -3.33 3.52 -24.40
C SER A 332 -3.34 2.47 -23.30
N MET A 333 -2.38 2.52 -22.37
CA MET A 333 -2.32 1.60 -21.23
C MET A 333 -3.60 1.67 -20.38
N LEU A 334 -4.10 2.87 -20.10
CA LEU A 334 -5.35 3.06 -19.36
C LEU A 334 -6.56 2.50 -20.13
N SER A 335 -6.60 2.66 -21.44
CA SER A 335 -7.69 2.14 -22.28
C SER A 335 -7.69 0.61 -22.28
N ASP A 336 -6.53 -0.03 -22.28
CA ASP A 336 -6.40 -1.49 -22.27
C ASP A 336 -6.80 -2.09 -20.93
N TRP A 337 -6.48 -1.44 -19.81
CA TRP A 337 -6.84 -1.93 -18.47
C TRP A 337 -8.29 -1.71 -18.06
N ASN A 338 -8.99 -0.76 -18.69
CA ASN A 338 -10.36 -0.40 -18.34
C ASN A 338 -11.42 -1.00 -19.30
N GLN A 339 -11.01 -1.88 -20.23
CA GLN A 339 -11.93 -2.71 -21.02
C GLN A 339 -12.57 -3.82 -20.18
#